data_AF-A0A402ARJ3-F1
#
_entry.id   AF-A0A402ARJ3-F1
#
_cell.length_a   1.000
_cell.length_b   1.000
_cell.length_c   1.000
_cell.angle_alpha   90.00
_cell.angle_beta   90.00
_cell.angle_gamma   90.00
#
_symmetry.space_group_name_H-M   'P 1'
#
loop_
_entity.id
_entity.type
_entity.pdbx_description
1 polymer ?
#
loop_
_entity_poly.entity_id
_entity_poly.type
_entity_poly.pdbx_seq_one_letter_code
_entity_poly.pdbx_strand_id
1 'polypeptide(L)'
;MATLNLSFSISGLLGRIVTGLGSRRGGGRKAPVHERDRFKKFTNRARAVLSLSQEEASRLKHSAIGPEHFLLGLLREGNGIAGQTLASLGVELQQARQLVEEHMGRGTASAYGEIGLTPGAKHVIELAIDEAQQLNHHFLGTEHLLLGLLRQGEVTEILERLGLNIEQVRTQTLAKMHIRDTKSDPEHP
;
A
#
# COMPACT_ATOMS: atom_id res chain seq x y z
N MET A 1 -18.64 20.79 22.68
CA MET A 1 -17.56 19.86 22.31
C MET A 1 -17.82 19.43 20.86
N ALA A 2 -17.09 20.01 19.90
CA ALA A 2 -17.35 19.81 18.49
C ALA A 2 -16.66 18.54 17.97
N THR A 3 -17.46 17.54 17.59
CA THR A 3 -17.03 16.42 16.76
C THR A 3 -16.78 16.95 15.34
N LEU A 4 -15.51 17.15 14.98
CA LEU A 4 -15.10 17.43 13.61
C LEU A 4 -15.10 16.12 12.80
N ASN A 5 -16.18 15.91 12.04
CA ASN A 5 -16.24 14.90 10.99
C ASN A 5 -15.34 15.33 9.82
N LEU A 6 -14.12 14.79 9.77
CA LEU A 6 -13.19 14.91 8.64
C LEU A 6 -13.62 13.93 7.54
N SER A 7 -14.65 14.27 6.77
CA SER A 7 -15.05 13.50 5.59
C SER A 7 -14.09 13.81 4.43
N PHE A 8 -12.91 13.18 4.41
CA PHE A 8 -12.01 13.18 3.25
C PHE A 8 -12.38 12.03 2.33
N SER A 9 -12.80 12.35 1.10
CA SER A 9 -13.27 11.35 0.14
C SER A 9 -12.09 10.56 -0.44
N ILE A 10 -12.00 9.28 -0.07
CA ILE A 10 -11.06 8.25 -0.60
C ILE A 10 -11.05 8.26 -2.15
N SER A 11 -12.17 8.64 -2.78
CA SER A 11 -12.32 8.79 -4.23
C SER A 11 -11.38 9.85 -4.83
N GLY A 12 -11.06 10.92 -4.10
CA GLY A 12 -10.14 11.97 -4.57
C GLY A 12 -8.67 11.52 -4.60
N LEU A 13 -8.25 10.71 -3.63
CA LEU A 13 -6.89 10.16 -3.57
C LEU A 13 -6.68 9.10 -4.67
N LEU A 14 -7.62 8.16 -4.80
CA LEU A 14 -7.58 7.13 -5.85
C LEU A 14 -7.69 7.72 -7.27
N GLY A 15 -8.54 8.72 -7.47
CA GLY A 15 -8.67 9.41 -8.76
C GLY A 15 -7.34 10.01 -9.23
N ARG A 16 -6.57 10.61 -8.31
CA ARG A 16 -5.27 11.25 -8.63
C ARG A 16 -4.14 10.23 -8.85
N ILE A 17 -4.18 9.09 -8.16
CA ILE A 17 -3.24 7.97 -8.39
C ILE A 17 -3.41 7.45 -9.82
N VAL A 18 -4.64 7.23 -10.26
CA VAL A 18 -4.94 6.69 -11.60
C VAL A 18 -4.58 7.68 -12.72
N THR A 19 -4.78 8.99 -12.51
CA THR A 19 -4.47 10.01 -13.52
C THR A 19 -2.97 10.37 -13.59
N GLY A 20 -2.21 10.20 -12.51
CA GLY A 20 -0.81 10.64 -12.42
C GLY A 20 0.24 9.73 -13.06
N LEU A 21 -0.10 8.49 -13.42
CA LEU A 21 0.84 7.47 -13.93
C LEU A 21 1.03 7.47 -15.46
N GLY A 22 0.45 8.46 -16.16
CA GLY A 22 0.46 8.52 -17.62
C GLY A 22 1.11 9.78 -18.18
N SER A 23 2.45 9.86 -18.21
CA SER A 23 3.09 10.80 -19.15
C SER A 23 4.57 10.51 -19.43
N ARG A 24 4.84 9.78 -20.52
CA ARG A 24 5.98 10.04 -21.42
C ARG A 24 5.57 9.80 -22.89
N ARG A 25 5.95 10.77 -23.72
CA ARG A 25 5.60 11.06 -25.13
C ARG A 25 6.11 10.02 -26.14
N GLY A 26 5.35 9.80 -27.22
CA GLY A 26 5.91 9.53 -28.56
C GLY A 26 5.08 8.63 -29.50
N GLY A 27 4.53 9.23 -30.57
CA GLY A 27 4.40 8.61 -31.90
C GLY A 27 3.24 7.62 -32.16
N GLY A 28 2.32 8.00 -33.05
CA GLY A 28 1.09 7.27 -33.33
C GLY A 28 1.22 5.89 -33.98
N ARG A 29 0.55 4.92 -33.38
CA ARG A 29 -0.24 3.84 -34.02
C ARG A 29 -1.44 3.59 -33.08
N LYS A 30 -2.65 3.42 -33.61
CA LYS A 30 -3.86 3.18 -32.80
C LYS A 30 -3.64 1.94 -31.93
N ALA A 31 -3.45 2.12 -30.62
CA ALA A 31 -3.52 1.03 -29.64
C ALA A 31 -4.99 0.73 -29.31
N PRO A 32 -5.37 -0.53 -29.10
CA PRO A 32 -6.76 -0.89 -28.88
C PRO A 32 -7.30 -0.28 -27.58
N VAL A 33 -8.56 0.09 -27.65
CA VAL A 33 -9.35 0.64 -26.54
C VAL A 33 -9.54 -0.45 -25.47
N HIS A 34 -9.18 -0.17 -24.22
CA HIS A 34 -9.38 -0.98 -22.97
C HIS A 34 -8.39 -2.11 -22.62
N GLU A 35 -7.07 -1.87 -22.63
CA GLU A 35 -6.11 -2.77 -21.94
C GLU A 35 -5.61 -2.19 -20.60
N ARG A 36 -5.67 -0.85 -20.43
CA ARG A 36 -5.24 -0.14 -19.21
C ARG A 36 -6.32 0.01 -18.12
N ASP A 37 -7.55 -0.48 -18.37
CA ASP A 37 -8.69 -0.33 -17.46
C ASP A 37 -9.18 -1.63 -16.82
N ARG A 38 -8.62 -2.79 -17.17
CA ARG A 38 -9.08 -4.07 -16.62
C ARG A 38 -8.62 -4.38 -15.19
N PHE A 39 -7.68 -3.61 -14.63
CA PHE A 39 -6.93 -4.01 -13.42
C PHE A 39 -6.79 -2.93 -12.34
N LYS A 40 -7.51 -1.81 -12.44
CA LYS A 40 -7.34 -0.67 -11.52
C LYS A 40 -8.26 -0.70 -10.28
N LYS A 41 -8.88 -1.84 -9.98
CA LYS A 41 -9.77 -1.95 -8.81
C LYS A 41 -8.96 -2.43 -7.62
N PHE A 42 -8.58 -1.49 -6.76
CA PHE A 42 -8.19 -1.82 -5.39
C PHE A 42 -9.30 -2.65 -4.73
N THR A 43 -8.95 -3.65 -3.92
CA THR A 43 -9.92 -4.31 -3.05
C THR A 43 -10.37 -3.35 -1.93
N ASN A 44 -11.45 -3.68 -1.22
CA ASN A 44 -11.90 -2.85 -0.09
C ASN A 44 -10.83 -2.77 1.01
N ARG A 45 -10.17 -3.89 1.32
CA ARG A 45 -9.03 -3.90 2.25
C ARG A 45 -7.85 -3.08 1.72
N ALA A 46 -7.51 -3.15 0.43
CA ALA A 46 -6.43 -2.32 -0.11
C ALA A 46 -6.77 -0.82 -0.09
N ARG A 47 -8.04 -0.43 -0.28
CA ARG A 47 -8.50 0.95 -0.05
C ARG A 47 -8.39 1.35 1.42
N ALA A 48 -8.75 0.44 2.34
CA ALA A 48 -8.61 0.67 3.76
C ALA A 48 -7.14 0.90 4.14
N VAL A 49 -6.20 0.12 3.60
CA VAL A 49 -4.76 0.34 3.79
C VAL A 49 -4.36 1.76 3.42
N LEU A 50 -4.77 2.28 2.25
CA LEU A 50 -4.44 3.65 1.84
C LEU A 50 -4.99 4.70 2.82
N SER A 51 -6.22 4.51 3.31
CA SER A 51 -6.83 5.39 4.32
C SER A 51 -6.05 5.35 5.64
N LEU A 52 -5.70 4.15 6.11
CA LEU A 52 -4.95 3.95 7.34
C LEU A 52 -3.52 4.52 7.23
N SER A 53 -2.90 4.45 6.06
CA SER A 53 -1.61 5.08 5.77
C SER A 53 -1.68 6.60 5.81
N GLN A 54 -2.77 7.19 5.33
CA GLN A 54 -3.01 8.63 5.46
C GLN A 54 -3.14 9.05 6.92
N GLU A 55 -3.87 8.27 7.72
CA GLU A 55 -3.98 8.50 9.16
C GLU A 55 -2.62 8.40 9.88
N GLU A 56 -1.78 7.43 9.51
CA GLU A 56 -0.43 7.31 10.09
C GLU A 56 0.50 8.47 9.68
N ALA A 57 0.42 8.93 8.43
CA ALA A 57 1.13 10.14 7.99
C ALA A 57 0.68 11.37 8.78
N SER A 58 -0.63 11.49 9.01
CA SER A 58 -1.20 12.56 9.83
C SER A 58 -0.75 12.48 11.29
N ARG A 59 -0.71 11.27 11.86
CA ARG A 59 -0.22 11.02 13.23
C ARG A 59 1.23 11.49 13.41
N LEU A 60 2.07 11.23 12.41
CA LEU A 60 3.48 11.63 12.39
C LEU A 60 3.71 13.07 11.91
N LYS A 61 2.63 13.80 11.55
CA LYS A 61 2.68 15.16 10.98
C LYS A 61 3.52 15.24 9.70
N HIS A 62 3.46 14.20 8.88
CA HIS A 62 4.05 14.17 7.55
C HIS A 62 3.09 14.77 6.53
N SER A 63 3.61 15.57 5.61
CA SER A 63 2.82 16.24 4.56
C SER A 63 2.49 15.34 3.36
N ALA A 64 3.05 14.14 3.31
CA ALA A 64 2.84 13.16 2.25
C ALA A 64 2.88 11.73 2.80
N ILE A 65 2.18 10.81 2.13
CA ILE A 65 2.19 9.37 2.41
C ILE A 65 3.38 8.76 1.68
N GLY A 66 4.33 8.25 2.46
CA GLY A 66 5.48 7.44 1.99
C GLY A 66 5.28 5.93 2.13
N PRO A 67 6.18 5.12 1.54
CA PRO A 67 6.18 3.65 1.65
C PRO A 67 6.06 3.13 3.09
N GLU A 68 6.74 3.75 4.04
CA GLU A 68 6.70 3.43 5.47
C GLU A 68 5.28 3.54 6.06
N HIS A 69 4.45 4.44 5.54
CA HIS A 69 3.06 4.56 5.96
C HIS A 69 2.20 3.44 5.37
N PHE A 70 2.55 2.88 4.21
CA PHE A 70 1.91 1.67 3.69
C PHE A 70 2.20 0.46 4.57
N LEU A 71 3.44 0.30 5.06
CA LEU A 71 3.76 -0.74 6.04
C LEU A 71 2.83 -0.67 7.26
N LEU A 72 2.71 0.53 7.86
CA LEU A 72 1.85 0.75 9.01
C LEU A 72 0.37 0.53 8.67
N GLY A 73 -0.07 0.94 7.48
CA GLY A 73 -1.43 0.72 6.99
C GLY A 73 -1.78 -0.76 6.85
N LEU A 74 -0.85 -1.58 6.31
CA LEU A 74 -1.02 -3.03 6.16
C LEU A 74 -1.11 -3.73 7.53
N LEU A 75 -0.26 -3.33 8.47
CA LEU A 75 -0.30 -3.85 9.85
C LEU A 75 -1.59 -3.47 10.59
N ARG A 76 -2.11 -2.26 10.34
CA ARG A 76 -3.38 -1.80 10.92
C ARG A 76 -4.61 -2.48 10.34
N GLU A 77 -4.62 -2.76 9.04
CA GLU A 77 -5.73 -3.46 8.40
C GLU A 77 -5.83 -4.89 8.93
N GLY A 78 -4.69 -5.60 9.04
CA GLY A 78 -4.51 -6.81 9.83
C GLY A 78 -5.24 -8.08 9.35
N ASN A 79 -6.34 -7.96 8.60
CA ASN A 79 -7.19 -9.07 8.18
C ASN A 79 -6.89 -9.55 6.75
N GLY A 80 -6.25 -8.71 5.95
CA GLY A 80 -5.72 -9.04 4.63
C GLY A 80 -4.53 -10.00 4.72
N ILE A 81 -4.16 -10.56 3.57
CA ILE A 81 -3.03 -11.49 3.48
C ILE A 81 -1.76 -10.83 4.00
N ALA A 82 -1.50 -9.57 3.64
CA ALA A 82 -0.30 -8.86 4.07
C ALA A 82 -0.22 -8.68 5.59
N GLY A 83 -1.29 -8.19 6.22
CA GLY A 83 -1.34 -8.01 7.67
C GLY A 83 -1.15 -9.34 8.40
N GLN A 84 -1.81 -10.41 7.92
CA GLN A 84 -1.66 -11.75 8.47
C GLN A 84 -0.26 -12.34 8.27
N THR A 85 0.40 -12.08 7.14
CA THR A 85 1.79 -12.50 6.91
C THR A 85 2.71 -11.82 7.91
N LEU A 86 2.67 -10.48 7.98
CA LEU A 86 3.52 -9.71 8.87
C LEU A 86 3.31 -10.09 10.34
N ALA A 87 2.05 -10.26 10.77
CA ALA A 87 1.72 -10.71 12.12
C ALA A 87 2.23 -12.13 12.40
N SER A 88 2.10 -13.07 11.44
CA SER A 88 2.63 -14.44 11.61
C SER A 88 4.15 -14.51 11.67
N LEU A 89 4.82 -13.46 11.22
CA LEU A 89 6.27 -13.28 11.31
C LEU A 89 6.71 -12.52 12.58
N GLY A 90 5.76 -12.21 13.48
CA GLY A 90 6.04 -11.55 14.75
C GLY A 90 6.15 -10.03 14.66
N VAL A 91 5.74 -9.40 13.55
CA VAL A 91 5.73 -7.94 13.47
C VAL A 91 4.53 -7.39 14.22
N GLU A 92 4.81 -6.62 15.28
CA GLU A 92 3.79 -5.87 15.99
C GLU A 92 3.69 -4.43 15.49
N LEU A 93 2.45 -3.94 15.38
CA LEU A 93 2.17 -2.57 14.92
C LEU A 93 2.89 -1.50 15.76
N GLN A 94 2.96 -1.66 17.09
CA GLN A 94 3.59 -0.65 17.95
C GLN A 94 5.10 -0.59 17.75
N GLN A 95 5.75 -1.74 17.59
CA GLN A 95 7.18 -1.80 17.28
C GLN A 95 7.49 -1.16 15.92
N ALA A 96 6.66 -1.47 14.90
CA ALA A 96 6.81 -0.85 13.58
C ALA A 96 6.62 0.68 13.64
N ARG A 97 5.64 1.17 14.41
CA ARG A 97 5.45 2.62 14.61
C ARG A 97 6.66 3.29 15.23
N GLN A 98 7.25 2.68 16.26
CA GLN A 98 8.45 3.22 16.92
C GLN A 98 9.61 3.32 15.94
N LEU A 99 9.90 2.24 15.20
CA LEU A 99 10.99 2.24 14.21
C LEU A 99 10.80 3.24 13.08
N VAL A 100 9.57 3.37 12.56
CA VAL A 100 9.26 4.38 11.53
C VAL A 100 9.45 5.79 12.08
N GLU A 101 9.01 6.05 13.31
CA GLU A 101 9.17 7.34 13.97
C GLU A 101 10.64 7.67 14.28
N GLU A 102 11.46 6.67 14.63
CA GLU A 102 12.91 6.83 14.80
C GLU A 102 13.63 7.11 13.47
N HIS A 103 13.25 6.41 12.40
CA HIS A 103 13.91 6.52 11.11
C HIS A 103 13.54 7.81 10.36
N MET A 104 12.27 8.22 10.42
CA MET A 104 11.77 9.40 9.70
C MET A 104 11.72 10.66 10.56
N GLY A 105 11.70 10.51 11.88
CA GLY A 105 11.36 11.59 12.79
C GLY A 105 9.87 11.94 12.77
N ARG A 106 9.51 13.01 13.49
CA ARG A 106 8.19 13.66 13.37
C ARG A 106 8.29 14.84 12.44
N GLY A 107 7.35 14.96 11.52
CA GLY A 107 7.23 16.14 10.68
C GLY A 107 6.66 17.35 11.42
N THR A 108 6.66 18.48 10.71
CA THR A 108 6.10 19.76 11.18
C THR A 108 4.84 20.15 10.41
N ALA A 109 4.30 19.26 9.57
CA ALA A 109 3.14 19.58 8.76
C ALA A 109 1.94 19.91 9.66
N SER A 110 1.28 21.02 9.35
CA SER A 110 -0.02 21.33 9.94
C SER A 110 -1.06 20.36 9.39
N ALA A 111 -2.02 19.95 10.23
CA ALA A 111 -3.09 19.01 9.86
C ALA A 111 -4.05 19.52 8.76
N TYR A 112 -3.77 20.70 8.18
CA TYR A 112 -4.58 21.36 7.18
C TYR A 112 -3.88 21.35 5.82
N GLY A 113 -4.13 20.29 5.05
CA GLY A 113 -3.69 20.15 3.66
C GLY A 113 -4.10 18.79 3.08
N GLU A 114 -4.36 18.73 1.78
CA GLU A 114 -4.53 17.44 1.11
C GLU A 114 -3.19 16.67 1.13
N ILE A 115 -3.13 15.56 1.86
CA ILE A 115 -1.94 14.71 1.91
C ILE A 115 -1.87 13.89 0.61
N GLY A 116 -0.84 14.14 -0.19
CA GLY A 116 -0.54 13.39 -1.42
C GLY A 116 0.38 12.18 -1.17
N LEU A 117 0.67 11.42 -2.24
CA LEU A 117 1.69 10.37 -2.21
C LEU A 117 3.07 10.92 -2.56
N THR A 118 4.11 10.44 -1.87
CA THR A 118 5.50 10.65 -2.29
C THR A 118 5.80 9.90 -3.61
N PRO A 119 6.88 10.24 -4.33
CA PRO A 119 7.32 9.46 -5.49
C PRO A 119 7.55 7.98 -5.15
N GLY A 120 8.17 7.68 -4.00
CA GLY A 120 8.39 6.31 -3.53
C GLY A 120 7.07 5.55 -3.30
N ALA A 121 6.07 6.19 -2.69
CA ALA A 121 4.76 5.56 -2.48
C ALA A 121 4.03 5.28 -3.81
N LYS A 122 4.13 6.18 -4.80
CA LYS A 122 3.58 5.92 -6.15
C LYS A 122 4.26 4.72 -6.80
N HIS A 123 5.59 4.65 -6.69
CA HIS A 123 6.36 3.54 -7.22
C HIS A 123 5.98 2.21 -6.56
N VAL A 124 5.74 2.16 -5.25
CA VAL A 124 5.22 0.96 -4.58
C VAL A 124 3.89 0.49 -5.19
N ILE A 125 2.98 1.41 -5.51
CA ILE A 125 1.71 1.06 -6.16
C ILE A 125 1.94 0.52 -7.57
N GLU A 126 2.84 1.11 -8.34
CA GLU A 126 3.23 0.61 -9.68
C GLU A 126 3.79 -0.81 -9.57
N LEU A 127 4.71 -1.05 -8.64
CA LEU A 127 5.29 -2.37 -8.38
C LEU A 127 4.24 -3.38 -7.92
N ALA A 128 3.28 -2.96 -7.10
CA ALA A 128 2.17 -3.81 -6.68
C ALA A 128 1.26 -4.20 -7.86
N ILE A 129 1.03 -3.27 -8.80
CA ILE A 129 0.27 -3.56 -10.03
C ILE A 129 1.04 -4.57 -10.89
N ASP A 130 2.36 -4.42 -11.02
CA ASP A 130 3.19 -5.37 -11.75
C ASP A 130 3.13 -6.77 -11.11
N GLU A 131 3.18 -6.88 -9.78
CA GLU A 131 3.05 -8.15 -9.06
C GLU A 131 1.67 -8.78 -9.29
N ALA A 132 0.58 -8.00 -9.24
CA ALA A 132 -0.76 -8.50 -9.55
C ALA A 132 -0.85 -9.02 -10.99
N GLN A 133 -0.24 -8.33 -11.95
CA GLN A 133 -0.20 -8.78 -13.34
C GLN A 133 0.61 -10.06 -13.53
N GLN A 134 1.78 -10.17 -12.87
CA GLN A 134 2.61 -11.37 -12.92
C GLN A 134 1.90 -12.60 -12.32
N LEU A 135 1.02 -12.37 -11.34
CA LEU A 135 0.18 -13.38 -10.72
C LEU A 135 -1.16 -13.59 -11.45
N ASN A 136 -1.41 -12.90 -12.57
CA ASN A 136 -2.67 -12.90 -13.32
C ASN A 136 -3.91 -12.47 -12.51
N HIS A 137 -3.73 -11.61 -11.51
CA HIS A 137 -4.80 -11.07 -10.67
C HIS A 137 -5.37 -9.77 -11.24
N HIS A 138 -6.71 -9.71 -11.40
CA HIS A 138 -7.46 -8.59 -11.98
C HIS A 138 -7.74 -7.41 -11.05
N PHE A 139 -7.17 -7.43 -9.86
CA PHE A 139 -7.42 -6.49 -8.78
C PHE A 139 -6.13 -6.21 -8.02
N LEU A 140 -6.12 -5.14 -7.23
CA LEU A 140 -5.00 -4.82 -6.36
C LEU A 140 -5.39 -5.02 -4.89
N GLY A 141 -4.89 -6.10 -4.30
CA GLY A 141 -5.12 -6.43 -2.89
C GLY A 141 -3.95 -6.10 -1.97
N THR A 142 -4.08 -6.50 -0.70
CA THR A 142 -3.10 -6.18 0.37
C THR A 142 -1.75 -6.86 0.15
N GLU A 143 -1.78 -8.10 -0.33
CA GLU A 143 -0.65 -8.94 -0.70
C GLU A 143 0.17 -8.32 -1.83
N HIS A 144 -0.49 -7.80 -2.85
CA HIS A 144 0.18 -7.10 -3.95
C HIS A 144 0.88 -5.83 -3.45
N LEU A 145 0.21 -5.06 -2.59
CA LEU A 145 0.81 -3.88 -1.95
C LEU A 145 2.04 -4.27 -1.12
N LEU A 146 1.98 -5.36 -0.36
CA LEU A 146 3.12 -5.86 0.40
C LEU A 146 4.26 -6.30 -0.54
N LEU A 147 3.97 -7.07 -1.59
CA LEU A 147 4.99 -7.51 -2.56
C LEU A 147 5.66 -6.33 -3.27
N GLY A 148 4.88 -5.30 -3.65
CA GLY A 148 5.42 -4.06 -4.18
C GLY A 148 6.29 -3.31 -3.17
N LEU A 149 5.91 -3.33 -1.89
CA LEU A 149 6.65 -2.72 -0.79
C LEU A 149 8.01 -3.39 -0.54
N LEU A 150 8.09 -4.72 -0.65
CA LEU A 150 9.35 -5.47 -0.52
C LEU A 150 10.39 -5.12 -1.60
N ARG A 151 9.94 -4.51 -2.70
CA ARG A 151 10.81 -4.04 -3.80
C ARG A 151 11.26 -2.60 -3.61
N GLN A 152 10.84 -1.92 -2.53
CA GLN A 152 11.23 -0.55 -2.21
C GLN A 152 12.32 -0.54 -1.12
N GLY A 153 13.54 -0.15 -1.49
CA GLY A 153 14.71 -0.24 -0.62
C GLY A 153 14.59 0.47 0.73
N GLU A 154 13.88 1.60 0.79
CA GLU A 154 13.65 2.37 2.03
C GLU A 154 12.88 1.55 3.09
N VAL A 155 11.97 0.68 2.67
CA VAL A 155 11.16 -0.13 3.61
C VAL A 155 11.85 -1.44 3.94
N THR A 156 12.69 -1.95 3.04
CA THR A 156 13.53 -3.12 3.31
C THR A 156 14.37 -2.93 4.58
N GLU A 157 15.00 -1.77 4.75
CA GLU A 157 15.78 -1.48 5.96
C GLU A 157 14.93 -1.55 7.25
N ILE A 158 13.71 -0.99 7.21
CA ILE A 158 12.78 -1.02 8.36
C ILE A 158 12.34 -2.46 8.66
N LEU A 159 12.04 -3.26 7.64
CA LEU A 159 11.65 -4.67 7.79
C LEU A 159 12.80 -5.51 8.34
N GLU A 160 14.04 -5.27 7.89
CA GLU A 160 15.23 -5.96 8.41
C GLU A 160 15.49 -5.59 9.88
N ARG A 161 15.30 -4.32 10.27
CA ARG A 161 15.36 -3.89 11.68
C ARG A 161 14.25 -4.48 12.55
N LEU A 162 13.12 -4.84 11.95
CA LEU A 162 12.04 -5.63 12.59
C LEU A 162 12.38 -7.13 12.68
N GLY A 163 13.56 -7.55 12.21
CA GLY A 163 14.00 -8.95 12.23
C GLY A 163 13.45 -9.79 11.08
N LEU A 164 12.88 -9.16 10.05
CA LEU A 164 12.32 -9.88 8.90
C LEU A 164 13.35 -10.12 7.81
N ASN A 165 13.30 -11.33 7.26
CA ASN A 165 13.95 -11.65 6.00
C ASN A 165 12.98 -11.42 4.83
N ILE A 166 13.38 -10.60 3.85
CA ILE A 166 12.51 -10.20 2.73
C ILE A 166 12.02 -11.39 1.90
N GLU A 167 12.90 -12.35 1.61
CA GLU A 167 12.55 -13.57 0.86
C GLU A 167 11.54 -14.43 1.63
N GLN A 168 11.67 -14.49 2.97
CA GLN A 168 10.70 -15.18 3.82
C GLN A 168 9.34 -14.49 3.77
N VAL A 169 9.28 -13.16 3.85
CA VAL A 169 8.01 -12.40 3.75
C VAL A 169 7.35 -12.66 2.39
N ARG A 170 8.13 -12.61 1.30
CA ARG A 170 7.64 -12.90 -0.06
C ARG A 170 7.07 -14.32 -0.15
N THR A 171 7.84 -15.31 0.29
CA THR A 171 7.46 -16.73 0.24
C THR A 171 6.19 -17.01 1.03
N GLN A 172 6.07 -16.48 2.25
CA GLN A 172 4.87 -16.68 3.07
C GLN A 172 3.64 -15.96 2.52
N THR A 173 3.82 -14.78 1.92
CA THR A 173 2.73 -14.05 1.26
C THR A 173 2.16 -14.86 0.10
N LEU A 174 3.03 -15.39 -0.77
CA LEU A 174 2.62 -16.24 -1.90
C LEU A 174 1.96 -17.54 -1.43
N ALA A 175 2.49 -18.18 -0.37
CA ALA A 175 1.90 -19.38 0.20
C ALA A 175 0.48 -19.14 0.77
N LYS A 176 0.28 -18.05 1.51
CA LYS A 176 -1.05 -17.69 2.07
C LYS A 176 -2.07 -17.34 0.99
N MET A 177 -1.63 -16.71 -0.09
CA MET A 177 -2.46 -16.40 -1.26
C MET A 177 -3.00 -17.69 -1.90
N HIS A 178 -2.11 -18.67 -2.19
CA HIS A 178 -2.53 -19.95 -2.76
C HIS A 178 -3.56 -20.69 -1.88
N ILE A 179 -3.39 -20.65 -0.55
CA ILE A 179 -4.35 -21.25 0.38
C ILE A 179 -5.72 -20.54 0.33
N ARG A 180 -5.75 -19.21 0.16
CA ARG A 180 -7.01 -18.45 0.10
C ARG A 180 -7.74 -18.61 -1.23
N ASP A 181 -7.04 -18.72 -2.35
CA ASP A 181 -7.67 -18.98 -3.65
C ASP A 181 -8.45 -20.30 -3.64
N THR A 182 -7.97 -21.30 -2.88
CA THR A 182 -8.67 -22.58 -2.68
C THR A 182 -9.86 -22.51 -1.71
N LYS A 183 -9.99 -21.41 -0.95
CA LYS A 183 -11.05 -21.15 0.04
C LYS A 183 -11.75 -19.83 -0.28
N SER A 184 -12.41 -19.74 -1.44
CA SER A 184 -13.28 -18.65 -1.91
C SER A 184 -13.45 -17.47 -0.92
N ASP A 185 -12.55 -16.49 -0.98
CA ASP A 185 -12.60 -15.25 -0.18
C ASP A 185 -13.63 -14.29 -0.82
N PRO A 186 -14.63 -13.78 -0.09
CA PRO A 186 -15.69 -12.93 -0.65
C PRO A 186 -15.20 -11.59 -1.23
N GLU A 187 -13.93 -11.20 -0.98
CA GLU A 187 -13.33 -10.02 -1.61
C GLU A 187 -12.53 -10.31 -2.89
N HIS A 188 -12.32 -11.58 -3.25
CA HIS A 188 -11.69 -11.99 -4.52
C HIS A 188 -12.80 -12.15 -5.58
N PRO A 189 -12.88 -11.27 -6.59
CA PRO A 189 -13.87 -11.37 -7.65
C PRO A 189 -13.63 -12.55 -8.60
#